data_AF-A0A953R5K4-F1
#
_entry.id   AF-A0A953R5K4-F1
#
_cell.length_a   1.000
_cell.length_b   1.000
_cell.length_c   1.000
_cell.angle_alpha   90.00
_cell.angle_beta   90.00
_cell.angle_gamma   90.00
#
_symmetry.space_group_name_H-M   'P 1'
#
loop_
_entity.id
_entity.type
_entity.pdbx_description
1 polymer ?
#
loop_
_entity_poly.entity_id
_entity_poly.type
_entity_poly.pdbx_seq_one_letter_code
_entity_poly.pdbx_strand_id
1 'polypeptide(L)'
;MTAMNSLIVNEVLRVHGPDAQRLGLDRLDEDALILGFARWAEGLLKKWLDYAKGALLFVMVPEEPESGMFYIYDRARQTFFMVDLAEAGRYGGYRLEEFEQMAQTFGLKALAQNPRTLAGTH
;
A
#
# COMPACT_ATOMS: atom_id res chain seq x y z
N MET A 1 -24.76 6.64 1.92
CA MET A 1 -24.14 6.27 0.64
C MET A 1 -22.65 6.16 0.87
N THR A 2 -22.15 4.95 1.06
CA THR A 2 -20.76 4.71 1.47
C THR A 2 -19.88 4.70 0.22
N ALA A 3 -19.06 5.72 0.04
CA ALA A 3 -18.15 5.86 -1.08
C ALA A 3 -17.01 4.82 -1.00
N MET A 4 -17.23 3.64 -1.58
CA MET A 4 -16.13 2.78 -2.06
C MET A 4 -15.81 3.07 -3.54
N ASN A 5 -16.41 4.11 -4.13
CA ASN A 5 -16.39 4.39 -5.57
C ASN A 5 -15.21 5.27 -6.03
N SER A 6 -14.29 5.62 -5.12
CA SER A 6 -13.21 6.60 -5.35
C SER A 6 -11.81 5.98 -5.32
N LEU A 7 -11.70 4.67 -5.06
CA LEU A 7 -10.44 3.95 -4.91
C LEU A 7 -10.37 2.79 -5.91
N ILE A 8 -9.20 2.63 -6.54
CA ILE A 8 -8.83 1.43 -7.28
C ILE A 8 -7.90 0.63 -6.38
N VAL A 9 -8.25 -0.62 -6.11
CA VAL A 9 -7.45 -1.50 -5.25
C VAL A 9 -7.05 -2.74 -6.02
N ASN A 10 -5.75 -3.00 -6.07
CA ASN A 10 -5.20 -4.20 -6.68
C ASN A 10 -4.37 -4.97 -5.66
N GLU A 11 -4.59 -6.27 -5.55
CA GLU A 11 -3.66 -7.15 -4.85
C GLU A 11 -2.36 -7.25 -5.66
N VAL A 12 -1.22 -6.95 -5.02
CA VAL A 12 0.08 -6.92 -5.72
C VAL A 12 1.07 -7.96 -5.22
N LEU A 13 0.98 -8.38 -3.95
CA LEU A 13 1.86 -9.41 -3.41
C LEU A 13 1.20 -10.15 -2.24
N ARG A 14 1.13 -11.47 -2.30
CA ARG A 14 0.88 -12.32 -1.13
C ARG A 14 2.19 -12.82 -0.55
N VAL A 15 2.39 -12.67 0.75
CA VAL A 15 3.64 -13.05 1.45
C VAL A 15 3.95 -14.54 1.31
N HIS A 16 2.93 -15.40 1.34
CA HIS A 16 3.10 -16.84 1.13
C HIS A 16 2.95 -17.26 -0.34
N GLY A 17 2.84 -16.30 -1.25
CA GLY A 17 2.75 -16.54 -2.68
C GLY A 17 4.11 -16.91 -3.29
N PRO A 18 4.12 -17.47 -4.52
CA PRO A 18 5.35 -17.88 -5.18
C PRO A 18 6.33 -16.71 -5.38
N ASP A 19 5.84 -15.50 -5.67
CA ASP A 19 6.69 -14.33 -5.92
C ASP A 19 7.44 -13.88 -4.66
N ALA A 20 6.75 -13.84 -3.52
CA ALA A 20 7.36 -13.51 -2.24
C ALA A 20 8.37 -14.58 -1.79
N GLN A 21 8.07 -15.87 -1.99
CA GLN A 21 8.98 -16.97 -1.68
C GLN A 21 10.28 -16.91 -2.51
N ARG A 22 10.20 -16.57 -3.80
CA ARG A 22 11.39 -16.42 -4.66
C ARG A 22 12.33 -15.31 -4.18
N LEU A 23 11.79 -14.33 -3.46
CA LEU A 23 12.51 -13.19 -2.90
C LEU A 23 12.84 -13.40 -1.41
N GLY A 24 12.44 -14.53 -0.81
CA GLY A 24 12.64 -14.85 0.60
C GLY A 24 11.87 -13.96 1.57
N LEU A 25 10.83 -13.26 1.10
CA LEU A 25 10.05 -12.33 1.90
C LEU A 25 9.18 -13.04 2.95
N ASP A 26 8.77 -14.27 2.67
CA ASP A 26 7.97 -15.14 3.54
C ASP A 26 8.67 -15.53 4.86
N ARG A 27 9.99 -15.33 4.92
CA ARG A 27 10.84 -15.70 6.06
C ARG A 27 11.22 -14.50 6.92
N LEU A 28 10.83 -13.30 6.51
CA LEU A 28 11.16 -12.06 7.19
C LEU A 28 10.18 -11.79 8.33
N ASP A 29 10.67 -11.13 9.38
CA ASP A 29 9.78 -10.43 10.29
C ASP A 29 9.04 -9.29 9.57
N GLU A 30 8.04 -8.72 10.23
CA GLU A 30 7.12 -7.79 9.57
C GLU A 30 7.79 -6.50 9.08
N ASP A 31 8.71 -5.94 9.87
CA ASP A 31 9.43 -4.72 9.52
C ASP A 31 10.35 -4.98 8.32
N ALA A 32 11.09 -6.09 8.36
CA ALA A 32 11.93 -6.53 7.27
C ALA A 32 11.12 -6.88 6.02
N LEU A 33 9.93 -7.46 6.16
CA LEU A 33 8.99 -7.74 5.08
C LEU A 33 8.52 -6.44 4.42
N ILE A 34 8.11 -5.43 5.19
CA ILE A 34 7.66 -4.14 4.65
C ILE A 34 8.80 -3.42 3.89
N LEU A 35 10.02 -3.46 4.44
CA LEU A 35 11.19 -2.90 3.75
C LEU A 35 11.58 -3.72 2.52
N GLY A 36 11.42 -5.05 2.56
CA GLY A 36 11.64 -5.95 1.43
C GLY A 36 10.63 -5.72 0.31
N PHE A 37 9.37 -5.49 0.68
CA PHE A 37 8.30 -5.12 -0.24
C PHE A 37 8.62 -3.82 -0.98
N ALA A 38 9.05 -2.77 -0.27
CA ALA A 38 9.39 -1.50 -0.91
C ALA A 38 10.51 -1.67 -1.95
N ARG A 39 11.52 -2.51 -1.66
CA ARG A 39 12.60 -2.84 -2.61
C ARG A 39 12.10 -3.65 -3.80
N TRP A 40 11.19 -4.60 -3.58
CA TRP A 40 10.54 -5.35 -4.66
C TRP A 40 9.75 -4.44 -5.59
N ALA A 41 9.08 -3.42 -5.04
CA ALA A 41 8.40 -2.37 -5.79
C ALA A 41 9.36 -1.34 -6.42
N GLU A 42 10.68 -1.61 -6.43
CA GLU A 42 11.73 -0.74 -6.95
C GLU A 42 11.71 0.69 -6.37
N GLY A 43 11.22 0.83 -5.14
CA GLY A 43 10.99 2.11 -4.50
C GLY A 43 11.57 2.22 -3.10
N LEU A 44 11.46 3.42 -2.56
CA LEU A 44 11.82 3.78 -1.19
C LEU A 44 10.56 4.02 -0.38
N LEU A 45 10.46 3.39 0.78
CA LEU A 45 9.43 3.68 1.75
C LEU A 45 9.65 5.09 2.33
N LYS A 46 8.78 6.04 1.98
CA LYS A 46 8.87 7.45 2.43
C LYS A 46 7.98 7.73 3.63
N LYS A 47 6.83 7.05 3.73
CA LYS A 47 5.95 7.08 4.90
C LYS A 47 5.47 5.68 5.23
N TRP A 48 5.39 5.41 6.52
CA TRP A 48 4.81 4.21 7.07
C TRP A 48 4.02 4.59 8.32
N LEU A 49 2.72 4.33 8.28
CA LEU A 49 1.85 4.41 9.45
C LEU A 49 1.43 3.01 9.84
N ASP A 50 1.72 2.64 11.07
CA ASP A 50 1.47 1.30 11.55
C ASP A 50 0.22 1.20 12.42
N TYR A 51 -0.58 0.16 12.21
CA TYR A 51 -1.81 -0.12 12.96
C TYR A 51 -1.92 -1.61 13.30
N ALA A 52 -2.65 -1.95 14.37
CA ALA A 52 -2.74 -3.34 14.84
C ALA A 52 -3.17 -4.38 13.79
N LYS A 53 -3.95 -4.00 12.77
CA LYS A 53 -4.46 -4.91 11.72
C LYS A 53 -3.78 -4.75 10.36
N GLY A 54 -3.04 -3.67 10.15
CA GLY A 54 -2.43 -3.36 8.87
C GLY A 54 -1.57 -2.11 8.88
N ALA A 55 -0.88 -1.86 7.78
CA ALA A 55 -0.02 -0.68 7.64
C ALA A 55 -0.40 0.11 6.40
N LEU A 56 -0.33 1.44 6.49
CA LEU A 56 -0.39 2.34 5.34
C LEU A 56 1.04 2.71 4.95
N LEU A 57 1.39 2.43 3.70
CA LEU A 57 2.72 2.66 3.16
C LEU A 57 2.63 3.66 2.01
N PHE A 58 3.64 4.51 1.90
CA PHE A 58 3.84 5.39 0.76
C PHE A 58 5.24 5.15 0.20
N VAL A 59 5.29 4.64 -1.03
CA VAL A 59 6.53 4.26 -1.71
C VAL A 59 6.73 5.18 -2.90
N MET A 60 7.98 5.62 -3.11
CA MET A 60 8.37 6.48 -4.23
C MET A 60 9.62 5.94 -4.89
N VAL A 61 9.74 6.10 -6.21
CA VAL A 61 10.97 5.87 -6.94
C VAL A 61 12.02 6.90 -6.47
N PRO A 62 13.28 6.48 -6.20
CA PRO A 62 14.35 7.43 -5.89
C PRO A 62 14.46 8.55 -6.92
N GLU A 63 14.70 9.77 -6.47
CA GLU A 63 14.95 10.94 -7.34
C GLU A 63 13.77 11.36 -8.25
N GLU A 64 12.60 10.73 -8.11
CA GLU A 64 11.38 11.02 -8.88
C GLU A 64 10.26 11.50 -7.93
N PRO A 65 10.11 12.81 -7.68
CA PRO A 65 9.16 13.35 -6.70
C PRO A 65 7.68 13.12 -7.05
N GLU A 66 7.39 12.82 -8.31
CA GLU A 66 6.03 12.57 -8.83
C GLU A 66 5.84 11.09 -9.18
N SER A 67 6.33 10.20 -8.31
CA SER A 67 6.26 8.74 -8.48
C SER A 67 5.51 8.02 -7.35
N GLY A 68 4.98 8.77 -6.37
CA GLY A 68 4.43 8.19 -5.16
C GLY A 68 3.19 7.34 -5.40
N MET A 69 3.13 6.23 -4.66
CA MET A 69 2.02 5.28 -4.68
C MET A 69 1.70 4.81 -3.25
N PHE A 70 0.40 4.63 -2.98
CA PHE A 70 -0.07 4.10 -1.71
C PHE A 70 -0.19 2.59 -1.73
N TYR A 71 0.17 1.96 -0.61
CA TYR A 71 -0.03 0.55 -0.38
C TYR A 71 -0.63 0.30 1.00
N ILE A 72 -1.43 -0.75 1.11
CA ILE A 72 -1.95 -1.27 2.37
C ILE A 72 -1.45 -2.69 2.56
N TYR A 73 -0.82 -2.94 3.70
CA TYR A 73 -0.50 -4.29 4.15
C TYR A 73 -1.62 -4.80 5.05
N ASP A 74 -2.28 -5.90 4.67
CA ASP A 74 -3.24 -6.63 5.50
C ASP A 74 -2.52 -7.75 6.25
N ARG A 75 -2.39 -7.60 7.57
CA ARG A 75 -1.71 -8.59 8.42
C ARG A 75 -2.45 -9.91 8.52
N ALA A 76 -3.78 -9.89 8.45
CA ALA A 76 -4.58 -11.11 8.57
C ALA A 76 -4.49 -11.95 7.29
N ARG A 77 -4.41 -11.31 6.13
CA ARG A 77 -4.24 -11.98 4.84
C ARG A 77 -2.76 -12.19 4.46
N GLN A 78 -1.85 -11.47 5.12
CA GLN A 78 -0.45 -11.31 4.75
C GLN A 78 -0.32 -10.96 3.26
N THR A 79 -0.99 -9.86 2.89
CA THR A 79 -1.13 -9.42 1.50
C THR A 79 -0.92 -7.91 1.40
N PHE A 80 -0.16 -7.49 0.40
CA PHE A 80 -0.02 -6.09 0.00
C PHE A 80 -1.02 -5.76 -1.11
N PHE A 81 -1.74 -4.66 -0.91
CA PHE A 81 -2.65 -4.06 -1.86
C PHE A 81 -2.10 -2.71 -2.28
N MET A 82 -2.01 -2.47 -3.58
CA MET A 82 -1.79 -1.14 -4.12
C MET A 82 -3.13 -0.41 -4.16
N VAL A 83 -3.13 0.85 -3.74
CA VAL A 83 -4.32 1.70 -3.68
C VAL A 83 -4.07 2.95 -4.50
N ASP A 84 -4.86 3.13 -5.54
CA ASP A 84 -4.85 4.31 -6.40
C ASP A 84 -6.16 5.11 -6.23
N LEU A 85 -6.08 6.43 -6.44
CA LEU A 85 -7.17 7.36 -6.18
C LEU A 85 -7.87 7.69 -7.50
N ALA A 86 -8.96 6.99 -7.81
CA ALA A 86 -9.67 7.09 -9.09
C ALA A 86 -10.05 8.54 -9.47
N GLU A 87 -10.38 9.36 -8.48
CA GLU A 87 -10.81 10.75 -8.67
C GLU A 87 -9.65 11.74 -8.84
N ALA A 88 -8.39 11.32 -8.66
CA ALA A 88 -7.23 12.19 -8.82
C ALA A 88 -6.93 12.54 -10.30
N GLY A 89 -7.58 11.87 -11.26
CA GLY A 89 -7.37 12.08 -12.69
C GLY A 89 -5.97 11.64 -13.19
N ARG A 90 -5.20 10.95 -12.34
CA ARG A 90 -3.88 10.36 -12.62
C ARG A 90 -3.75 9.06 -11.85
N TYR A 91 -3.02 8.11 -12.44
CA TYR A 91 -2.69 6.84 -11.81
C TYR A 91 -1.35 6.98 -11.08
N GLY A 92 -1.39 7.01 -9.76
CA GLY A 92 -0.22 7.34 -8.94
C GLY A 92 0.39 8.70 -9.26
N GLY A 93 1.70 8.78 -9.08
CA GLY A 93 2.47 10.00 -9.28
C GLY A 93 2.17 11.07 -8.22
N TYR A 94 1.84 10.61 -7.02
CA TYR A 94 1.56 11.47 -5.88
C TYR A 94 2.87 11.99 -5.29
N ARG A 95 2.86 13.23 -4.82
CA ARG A 95 3.99 13.81 -4.11
C ARG A 95 3.92 13.51 -2.63
N LEU A 96 5.07 13.51 -1.96
CA LEU A 96 5.15 13.22 -0.53
C LEU A 96 4.36 14.24 0.31
N GLU A 97 4.30 15.50 -0.13
CA GLU A 97 3.58 16.57 0.55
C GLU A 97 2.06 16.37 0.51
N GLU A 98 1.56 15.66 -0.52
CA GLU A 98 0.13 15.36 -0.70
C GLU A 98 -0.34 14.21 0.22
N PHE A 99 0.59 13.46 0.82
CA PHE A 99 0.32 12.24 1.59
C PHE A 99 -0.75 12.43 2.65
N GLU A 100 -0.60 13.41 3.54
CA GLU A 100 -1.50 13.58 4.69
C GLU A 100 -2.91 13.95 4.24
N GLN A 101 -3.01 14.87 3.28
CA GLN A 101 -4.29 15.32 2.73
C GLN A 101 -5.00 14.17 2.02
N MET A 102 -4.33 13.45 1.13
CA MET A 102 -4.92 12.33 0.40
C MET A 102 -5.31 11.18 1.33
N ALA A 103 -4.44 10.82 2.27
CA ALA A 103 -4.72 9.75 3.24
C ALA A 103 -5.94 10.06 4.12
N GLN A 104 -6.20 11.35 4.40
CA GLN A 104 -7.39 11.79 5.09
C GLN A 104 -8.62 11.83 4.18
N THR A 105 -8.53 12.52 3.03
CA THR A 105 -9.65 12.73 2.10
C THR A 105 -10.24 11.41 1.59
N PHE A 106 -9.38 10.44 1.27
CA PHE A 106 -9.80 9.14 0.75
C PHE A 106 -9.90 8.05 1.81
N GLY A 107 -9.76 8.40 3.10
CA GLY A 107 -9.95 7.47 4.21
C GLY A 107 -8.91 6.34 4.28
N LEU A 108 -7.72 6.52 3.69
CA LEU A 108 -6.69 5.47 3.63
C LEU A 108 -6.22 5.02 5.02
N LYS A 109 -6.20 5.94 6.00
CA LYS A 109 -5.87 5.61 7.39
C LYS A 109 -6.89 4.64 8.00
N ALA A 110 -8.18 4.90 7.79
CA ALA A 110 -9.25 4.01 8.26
C ALA A 110 -9.19 2.66 7.56
N LEU A 111 -8.82 2.65 6.27
CA LEU A 111 -8.64 1.44 5.49
C LEU A 111 -7.48 0.58 6.02
N ALA A 112 -6.33 1.19 6.32
CA ALA A 112 -5.20 0.50 6.92
C ALA A 112 -5.45 0.03 8.37
N GLN A 113 -6.28 0.75 9.13
CA GLN A 113 -6.75 0.32 10.45
C GLN A 113 -7.66 -0.90 10.39
N ASN A 114 -8.38 -1.12 9.29
CA ASN A 114 -9.23 -2.28 9.08
C ASN A 114 -9.20 -2.82 7.64
N PRO A 115 -8.09 -3.43 7.18
CA PRO A 115 -7.90 -3.81 5.78
C PRO A 115 -8.89 -4.85 5.26
N ARG A 116 -9.61 -5.55 6.15
CA ARG A 116 -10.64 -6.53 5.77
C ARG A 116 -11.76 -5.95 4.91
N THR A 117 -11.98 -4.64 4.95
CA THR A 117 -12.96 -3.96 4.09
C THR A 117 -12.50 -3.81 2.64
N LEU A 118 -11.22 -4.09 2.35
CA LEU A 118 -10.74 -4.30 0.98
C LEU A 118 -11.44 -5.55 0.42
N ALA A 119 -12.44 -5.33 -0.42
CA ALA A 119 -13.00 -6.38 -1.25
C ALA A 119 -11.89 -6.90 -2.16
N GLY A 120 -11.65 -8.20 -2.18
CA GLY A 120 -10.83 -8.80 -3.22
C GLY A 120 -11.59 -8.65 -4.52
N THR A 121 -11.24 -7.62 -5.30
CA THR A 121 -11.59 -7.56 -6.72
C THR A 121 -10.81 -8.67 -7.40
N HIS A 122 -11.47 -9.84 -7.48
CA HIS A 122 -11.07 -10.94 -8.35
C HIS A 122 -11.23 -10.55 -9.82
#